data_AF-A0A9X2ZN25-F1
#
_entry.id   AF-A0A9X2ZN25-F1
#
_cell.length_a   1.000
_cell.length_b   1.000
_cell.length_c   1.000
_cell.angle_alpha   90.00
_cell.angle_beta   90.00
_cell.angle_gamma   90.00
#
_symmetry.space_group_name_H-M   'P 1'
#
loop_
_entity.id
_entity.type
_entity.pdbx_description
1 polymer ?
#
loop_
_entity_poly.entity_id
_entity_poly.type
_entity_poly.pdbx_seq_one_letter_code
_entity_poly.pdbx_strand_id
1 'polypeptide(L)'
;MSSTTTEDRANESPPSLWDWGLKVAASVGLAGMLCCVAPAVLFAVGLMGGIYAISFADLFYAPDGSAGLGAWLLRGVAALVGLVGTWLYHRRQNQCSIDPARKRKNLALFALLVVVLGTGFYLSFEELTSWYFNEYIVPAQQAEYESMSGT
;
A
#
# COMPACT_ATOMS: atom_id res chain seq x y z
N MET A 1 -5.87 -45.83 -5.01
CA MET A 1 -5.26 -46.00 -3.68
C MET A 1 -5.47 -44.66 -2.96
N SER A 2 -6.58 -44.31 -2.30
CA SER A 2 -7.60 -45.02 -1.52
C SER A 2 -7.03 -45.95 -0.45
N SER A 3 -6.68 -45.38 0.70
CA SER A 3 -6.60 -46.09 1.99
C SER A 3 -6.31 -45.08 3.11
N THR A 4 -7.35 -44.37 3.57
CA THR A 4 -7.41 -43.66 4.87
C THR A 4 -8.85 -43.18 5.04
N THR A 5 -9.78 -44.07 5.42
CA THR A 5 -11.16 -43.62 5.73
C THR A 5 -11.96 -44.57 6.64
N THR A 6 -11.30 -45.51 7.31
CA THR A 6 -12.02 -46.53 8.11
C THR A 6 -11.60 -46.62 9.58
N GLU A 7 -10.36 -46.29 9.95
CA GLU A 7 -9.94 -46.32 11.36
C GLU A 7 -10.37 -45.09 12.18
N ASP A 8 -10.65 -43.95 11.53
CA ASP A 8 -11.09 -42.72 12.22
C ASP A 8 -12.60 -42.71 12.56
N ARG A 9 -13.34 -43.75 12.17
CA ARG A 9 -14.80 -43.88 12.38
C ARG A 9 -15.20 -44.67 13.62
N ALA A 10 -14.24 -45.09 14.44
CA ALA A 10 -14.50 -45.99 15.57
C ALA A 10 -14.63 -45.27 16.93
N ASN A 11 -14.44 -43.95 16.99
CA ASN A 11 -14.49 -43.20 18.27
C ASN A 11 -15.23 -41.85 18.18
N GLU A 12 -16.17 -41.71 17.25
CA GLU A 12 -16.98 -40.49 17.12
C GLU A 12 -18.31 -40.64 17.88
N SER A 13 -18.40 -40.00 19.04
CA SER A 13 -19.72 -39.66 19.61
C SER A 13 -20.50 -38.87 18.56
N PRO A 14 -21.82 -39.09 18.38
CA PRO A 14 -22.60 -38.38 17.37
C PRO A 14 -22.37 -36.87 17.55
N PRO A 15 -21.99 -36.13 16.50
CA PRO A 15 -21.67 -34.73 16.65
C PRO A 15 -22.87 -34.03 17.27
N SER A 16 -22.65 -33.38 18.41
CA SER A 16 -23.67 -32.56 19.06
C SER A 16 -24.11 -31.51 18.04
N LEU A 17 -25.40 -31.55 17.67
CA LEU A 17 -25.99 -30.65 16.68
C LEU A 17 -25.70 -29.17 16.99
N TRP A 18 -25.63 -28.83 18.27
CA TRP A 18 -25.28 -27.51 18.75
C TRP A 18 -23.84 -27.13 18.44
N ASP A 19 -22.85 -27.94 18.83
CA ASP A 19 -21.44 -27.59 18.64
C ASP A 19 -21.06 -27.61 17.16
N TRP A 20 -21.64 -28.53 16.39
CA TRP A 20 -21.40 -28.59 14.95
C TRP A 20 -22.14 -27.47 14.20
N GLY A 21 -23.41 -27.22 14.53
CA GLY A 21 -24.20 -26.14 13.97
C GLY A 21 -23.62 -24.75 14.25
N LEU A 22 -23.14 -24.50 15.47
CA LEU A 22 -22.47 -23.25 15.84
C LEU A 22 -21.18 -23.03 15.04
N LYS A 23 -20.37 -24.09 14.84
CA LYS A 23 -19.14 -24.00 14.04
C LYS A 23 -19.44 -23.68 12.57
N VAL A 24 -20.45 -24.32 12.00
CA VAL A 24 -20.86 -24.08 10.60
C VAL A 24 -21.51 -22.71 10.45
N ALA A 25 -22.38 -22.29 11.37
CA ALA A 25 -22.96 -20.96 11.35
C ALA A 25 -21.90 -19.86 11.50
N ALA A 26 -20.91 -20.06 12.38
CA ALA A 26 -19.80 -19.13 12.53
C ALA A 26 -18.94 -19.05 11.26
N SER A 27 -18.64 -20.18 10.59
CA SER A 27 -17.84 -20.17 9.36
C SER A 27 -18.58 -19.51 8.20
N VAL A 28 -19.87 -19.78 8.03
CA VAL A 28 -20.71 -19.14 7.00
C VAL A 28 -20.89 -17.65 7.30
N GLY A 29 -21.11 -17.27 8.55
CA GLY A 29 -21.23 -15.87 8.96
C GLY A 29 -19.93 -15.08 8.72
N LEU A 30 -18.78 -15.68 9.03
CA LEU A 30 -17.48 -15.06 8.82
C LEU A 30 -17.15 -14.94 7.33
N ALA A 31 -17.44 -15.97 6.53
CA ALA A 31 -17.31 -15.91 5.08
C ALA A 31 -18.23 -14.85 4.47
N GLY A 32 -19.47 -14.74 4.94
CA GLY A 32 -20.43 -13.71 4.52
C GLY A 32 -19.97 -12.29 4.86
N MET A 33 -19.44 -12.07 6.07
CA MET A 33 -18.87 -10.78 6.47
C MET A 33 -17.67 -10.39 5.60
N LEU A 34 -16.76 -11.32 5.34
CA LEU A 34 -15.60 -11.06 4.48
C LEU A 34 -15.99 -10.79 3.03
N CYS A 35 -16.98 -11.49 2.47
CA CYS A 35 -17.37 -11.32 1.08
C CYS A 35 -18.22 -10.06 0.84
N CYS A 36 -19.13 -9.73 1.78
CA CYS A 36 -20.14 -8.69 1.55
C CYS A 36 -19.85 -7.38 2.30
N VAL A 37 -19.21 -7.44 3.47
CA VAL A 37 -19.02 -6.26 4.33
C VAL A 37 -17.61 -5.70 4.20
N ALA A 38 -16.60 -6.54 4.02
CA ALA A 38 -15.22 -6.07 3.88
C ALA A 38 -15.02 -5.10 2.70
N PRO A 39 -15.58 -5.34 1.48
CA PRO A 39 -15.44 -4.38 0.38
C PRO A 39 -16.10 -3.02 0.69
N ALA A 40 -17.27 -3.03 1.32
CA ALA A 40 -17.99 -1.81 1.69
C ALA A 40 -17.22 -1.00 2.75
N VAL A 41 -16.67 -1.66 3.77
CA VAL A 41 -15.85 -1.01 4.80
C VAL A 41 -14.55 -0.47 4.21
N LEU A 42 -13.89 -1.24 3.34
CA LEU A 42 -12.67 -0.81 2.66
C LEU A 42 -12.93 0.43 1.80
N PHE A 43 -14.06 0.47 1.10
CA PHE A 43 -14.49 1.62 0.31
C PHE A 43 -14.77 2.85 1.18
N ALA A 44 -15.53 2.69 2.27
CA ALA A 44 -15.85 3.80 3.18
C ALA A 44 -14.58 4.38 3.85
N VAL A 45 -13.67 3.51 4.30
CA VAL A 45 -12.37 3.92 4.85
C VAL A 45 -11.52 4.60 3.78
N GLY A 46 -11.53 4.08 2.54
CA GLY A 46 -10.84 4.69 1.40
C GLY A 46 -11.36 6.09 1.08
N LEU A 47 -12.67 6.28 1.02
CA LEU A 47 -13.29 7.60 0.80
C LEU A 47 -12.96 8.58 1.91
N MET A 48 -13.11 8.17 3.18
CA MET A 48 -12.78 9.05 4.31
C MET A 48 -11.30 9.40 4.36
N GLY A 49 -10.43 8.44 4.06
CA GLY A 49 -8.99 8.67 3.92
C GLY A 49 -8.68 9.64 2.78
N GLY A 50 -9.36 9.52 1.64
CA GLY A 50 -9.22 10.43 0.51
C GLY A 50 -9.62 11.86 0.84
N ILE A 51 -10.76 12.05 1.52
CA ILE A 51 -11.21 13.39 1.96
C ILE A 51 -10.19 14.01 2.92
N TYR A 52 -9.70 13.25 3.89
CA TYR A 52 -8.70 13.73 4.85
C TYR A 52 -7.35 14.04 4.18
N ALA A 53 -6.98 13.29 3.13
CA ALA A 53 -5.77 13.54 2.35
C ALA A 53 -5.77 14.94 1.70
N ILE A 54 -6.93 15.43 1.25
CA ILE A 54 -7.06 16.77 0.64
C ILE A 54 -6.73 17.86 1.66
N SER A 55 -7.14 17.71 2.93
CA SER A 55 -6.79 18.67 3.99
C SER A 55 -5.28 18.77 4.27
N PHE A 56 -4.50 17.75 3.90
CA PHE A 56 -3.05 17.83 3.96
C PHE A 56 -2.43 18.56 2.78
N ALA A 57 -3.13 18.74 1.66
CA ALA A 57 -2.61 19.46 0.51
C ALA A 57 -2.22 20.90 0.89
N ASP A 58 -3.01 21.56 1.73
CA ASP A 58 -2.73 22.91 2.24
C ASP A 58 -1.48 22.97 3.13
N LEU A 59 -1.08 21.85 3.76
CA LEU A 59 0.14 21.77 4.55
C LEU A 59 1.39 21.56 3.66
N PHE A 60 1.23 20.83 2.57
CA PHE A 60 2.33 20.39 1.73
C PHE A 60 2.62 21.34 0.57
N TYR A 61 1.60 22.01 0.03
CA TYR A 61 1.68 22.85 -1.16
C TYR A 61 1.40 24.32 -0.82
N ALA A 62 1.98 25.22 -1.61
CA ALA A 62 1.70 26.65 -1.55
C ALA A 62 0.40 26.97 -2.32
N PRO A 63 -0.22 28.15 -2.10
CA PRO A 63 -1.49 28.52 -2.73
C PRO A 63 -1.42 28.64 -4.27
N ASP A 64 -0.22 28.71 -4.83
CA ASP A 64 0.05 28.67 -6.27
C ASP A 64 0.17 27.23 -6.82
N GLY A 65 -0.03 26.21 -5.98
CA GLY A 65 0.14 24.81 -6.31
C GLY A 65 1.60 24.34 -6.33
N SER A 66 2.55 25.23 -6.01
CA SER A 66 3.97 24.87 -5.96
C SER A 66 4.31 24.08 -4.68
N ALA A 67 5.47 23.41 -4.68
CA ALA A 67 5.92 22.66 -3.52
C ALA A 67 6.18 23.59 -2.33
N GLY A 68 5.30 23.53 -1.33
CA GLY A 68 5.41 24.29 -0.09
C GLY A 68 6.46 23.71 0.87
N LEU A 69 6.55 24.31 2.06
CA LEU A 69 7.51 23.91 3.09
C LEU A 69 7.32 22.45 3.53
N GLY A 70 6.07 21.98 3.65
CA GLY A 70 5.78 20.60 4.02
C GLY A 70 6.28 19.59 2.98
N ALA A 71 6.07 19.85 1.68
CA ALA A 71 6.52 18.93 0.64
C ALA A 71 8.05 18.86 0.58
N TRP A 72 8.75 19.98 0.78
CA TRP A 72 10.21 19.99 0.91
C TRP A 72 10.71 19.27 2.16
N LEU A 73 10.00 19.40 3.29
CA LEU A 73 10.32 18.66 4.51
C LEU A 73 10.24 17.14 4.29
N LEU A 74 9.17 16.65 3.68
CA LEU A 74 9.01 15.23 3.38
C LEU A 74 10.07 14.70 2.41
N ARG A 75 10.42 15.48 1.37
CA ARG A 75 11.54 15.13 0.47
C ARG A 75 12.86 15.07 1.23
N GLY A 76 13.09 15.99 2.17
CA GLY A 76 14.23 15.97 3.07
C GLY A 76 14.26 14.71 3.95
N VAL A 77 13.13 14.33 4.54
CA VAL A 77 12.99 13.10 5.33
C VAL A 77 13.26 11.87 4.46
N ALA A 78 12.72 11.80 3.24
CA ALA A 78 12.96 10.70 2.32
C ALA A 78 14.45 10.56 1.96
N ALA A 79 15.12 11.68 1.66
CA ALA A 79 16.55 11.71 1.42
C ALA A 79 17.36 11.27 2.65
N LEU A 80 16.96 11.71 3.85
CA LEU A 80 17.59 11.32 5.10
C LEU A 80 17.43 9.82 5.36
N VAL A 81 16.24 9.25 5.15
CA VAL A 81 16.01 7.81 5.27
C VAL A 81 16.88 7.02 4.29
N GLY A 82 16.98 7.45 3.04
CA GLY A 82 17.86 6.83 2.04
C GLY A 82 19.34 6.88 2.45
N LEU A 83 19.77 8.02 3.00
CA LEU A 83 21.15 8.23 3.46
C LEU A 83 21.47 7.40 4.70
N VAL A 84 20.57 7.38 5.69
CA VAL A 84 20.70 6.55 6.91
C VAL A 84 20.70 5.07 6.56
N GLY A 85 19.80 4.62 5.67
CA GLY A 85 19.77 3.24 5.20
C GLY A 85 21.08 2.82 4.52
N THR A 86 21.60 3.68 3.65
CA THR A 86 22.90 3.45 2.98
C THR A 86 24.05 3.43 3.98
N TRP A 87 24.04 4.32 4.98
CA TRP A 87 25.05 4.37 6.03
C TRP A 87 25.03 3.11 6.92
N LEU A 88 23.85 2.64 7.31
CA LEU A 88 23.69 1.40 8.07
C LEU A 88 24.21 0.20 7.28
N TYR A 89 23.94 0.14 5.98
CA TYR A 89 24.47 -0.88 5.09
C TYR A 89 26.00 -0.83 5.02
N HIS A 90 26.59 0.36 4.86
CA HIS A 90 28.04 0.54 4.90
C HIS A 90 28.65 0.08 6.23
N ARG A 91 28.01 0.44 7.37
CA ARG A 91 28.47 0.04 8.71
C ARG A 91 28.43 -1.48 8.89
N ARG A 92 27.41 -2.17 8.38
CA ARG A 92 27.33 -3.64 8.37
C ARG A 92 28.44 -4.25 7.54
N GLN A 93 28.74 -3.70 6.36
CA GLN A 93 29.85 -4.17 5.52
C GLN A 93 31.23 -3.96 6.16
N ASN A 94 31.39 -3.01 7.09
CA ASN A 94 32.63 -2.82 7.85
C ASN A 94 32.90 -3.91 8.89
N GLN A 95 31.88 -4.68 9.28
CA GLN A 95 31.99 -5.74 10.28
C GLN A 95 32.31 -7.11 9.67
N CYS A 96 32.26 -7.24 8.33
CA CYS A 96 32.53 -8.49 7.63
C CYS A 96 33.93 -8.48 7.01
N SER A 97 34.63 -9.62 7.05
CA SER A 97 35.91 -9.84 6.35
C SER A 97 35.70 -10.08 4.86
N ILE A 98 35.21 -9.07 4.13
CA ILE A 98 35.00 -9.09 2.68
C ILE A 98 36.11 -8.28 1.99
N ASP A 99 36.51 -8.70 0.79
CA ASP A 99 37.42 -7.97 -0.08
C ASP A 99 36.98 -6.49 -0.28
N PRO A 100 37.85 -5.50 0.00
CA PRO A 100 37.53 -4.08 -0.14
C PRO A 100 37.11 -3.66 -1.56
N ALA A 101 37.56 -4.36 -2.61
CA ALA A 101 37.14 -4.07 -3.98
C ALA A 101 35.67 -4.46 -4.22
N ARG A 102 35.24 -5.65 -3.74
CA ARG A 102 33.86 -6.12 -3.85
C ARG A 102 32.91 -5.29 -2.98
N LYS A 103 33.37 -4.88 -1.80
CA LYS A 103 32.61 -4.03 -0.89
C LYS A 103 32.16 -2.70 -1.53
N ARG A 104 33.09 -1.99 -2.18
CA ARG A 104 32.78 -0.73 -2.89
C ARG A 104 31.76 -0.93 -4.01
N LYS A 105 31.89 -2.01 -4.79
CA LYS A 105 30.93 -2.35 -5.86
C LYS A 105 29.54 -2.65 -5.31
N ASN A 106 29.44 -3.42 -4.22
CA ASN A 106 28.16 -3.73 -3.59
C ASN A 106 27.50 -2.51 -2.95
N LEU A 107 28.28 -1.59 -2.37
CA LEU A 107 27.77 -0.32 -1.87
C LEU A 107 27.22 0.55 -3.01
N ALA A 108 27.98 0.68 -4.10
CA ALA A 108 27.56 1.46 -5.26
C ALA A 108 26.30 0.88 -5.91
N LEU A 109 26.23 -0.46 -6.06
CA LEU A 109 25.04 -1.15 -6.59
C LEU A 109 23.82 -0.93 -5.69
N PHE A 110 23.99 -1.03 -4.36
CA PHE A 110 22.89 -0.78 -3.43
C PHE A 110 22.39 0.67 -3.52
N ALA A 111 23.30 1.65 -3.51
CA ALA A 111 22.94 3.06 -3.64
C ALA A 111 22.24 3.34 -4.97
N LEU A 112 22.76 2.79 -6.08
CA LEU A 112 22.13 2.90 -7.40
C LEU A 112 20.71 2.29 -7.39
N LEU A 113 20.54 1.11 -6.82
CA LEU A 113 19.24 0.45 -6.73
C LEU A 113 18.24 1.29 -5.94
N VAL A 114 18.65 1.84 -4.79
CA VAL A 114 17.80 2.71 -3.97
C VAL A 114 17.37 3.96 -4.75
N VAL A 115 18.31 4.61 -5.45
CA VAL A 115 18.01 5.82 -6.24
C VAL A 115 17.09 5.50 -7.42
N VAL A 116 17.42 4.47 -8.20
CA VAL A 116 16.67 4.09 -9.41
C VAL A 116 15.27 3.61 -9.05
N LEU A 117 15.13 2.69 -8.10
CA LEU A 117 13.81 2.19 -7.71
C LEU A 117 13.00 3.26 -6.97
N GLY A 118 13.62 4.02 -6.06
CA GLY A 118 12.92 5.07 -5.32
C GLY A 118 12.39 6.17 -6.24
N THR A 119 13.25 6.71 -7.10
CA THR A 119 12.87 7.76 -8.05
C THR A 119 11.92 7.24 -9.12
N GLY A 120 12.22 6.06 -9.67
CA GLY A 120 11.38 5.45 -10.70
C GLY A 120 9.97 5.16 -10.20
N PHE A 121 9.83 4.66 -8.98
CA PHE A 121 8.52 4.42 -8.36
C PHE A 121 7.76 5.73 -8.13
N TYR A 122 8.44 6.75 -7.59
CA TYR A 122 7.83 8.08 -7.37
C TYR A 122 7.29 8.67 -8.68
N LEU A 123 8.12 8.73 -9.72
CA LEU A 123 7.72 9.30 -11.02
C LEU A 123 6.61 8.48 -11.68
N SER A 124 6.70 7.16 -11.61
CA SER A 124 5.67 6.29 -12.19
C SER A 124 4.32 6.51 -11.53
N PHE A 125 4.26 6.61 -10.20
CA PHE A 125 3.01 6.88 -9.49
C PHE A 125 2.46 8.27 -9.77
N GLU A 126 3.34 9.26 -9.85
CA GLU A 126 2.95 10.65 -10.12
C GLU A 126 2.35 10.78 -11.52
N GLU A 127 3.04 10.27 -12.55
CA GLU A 127 2.55 10.26 -13.94
C GLU A 127 1.25 9.45 -14.10
N LEU A 128 1.19 8.24 -13.53
CA LEU A 128 -0.02 7.41 -13.60
C LEU A 128 -1.22 8.11 -12.96
N THR A 129 -1.01 8.75 -11.81
CA THR A 129 -2.06 9.48 -11.11
C THR A 129 -2.47 10.70 -11.94
N SER A 130 -1.52 11.53 -12.38
CA SER A 130 -1.78 12.72 -13.20
C SER A 130 -2.54 12.38 -14.48
N TRP A 131 -2.11 11.35 -15.19
CA TRP A 131 -2.81 10.84 -16.37
C TRP A 131 -4.25 10.42 -16.05
N TYR A 132 -4.46 9.62 -15.00
CA TYR A 132 -5.79 9.17 -14.60
C TYR A 132 -6.74 10.34 -14.29
N PHE A 133 -6.24 11.34 -13.56
CA PHE A 133 -7.02 12.54 -13.24
C PHE A 133 -7.37 13.36 -14.48
N ASN A 134 -6.40 13.59 -15.37
CA ASN A 134 -6.62 14.35 -16.59
C ASN A 134 -7.56 13.65 -17.58
N GLU A 135 -7.47 12.33 -17.70
CA GLU A 135 -8.28 11.57 -18.67
C GLU A 135 -9.72 11.35 -18.19
N TYR A 136 -9.93 11.04 -16.91
CA TYR A 136 -11.25 10.60 -16.41
C TYR A 136 -11.94 11.60 -15.49
N ILE A 137 -11.19 12.33 -14.66
CA ILE A 137 -11.78 13.15 -13.59
C ILE A 137 -12.06 14.57 -14.10
N VAL A 138 -11.07 15.25 -14.69
CA VAL A 138 -11.22 16.63 -15.14
C VAL A 138 -12.33 16.80 -16.20
N PRO A 139 -12.45 15.94 -17.23
CA PRO A 139 -13.49 16.09 -18.23
C PRO A 139 -14.90 15.87 -17.65
N ALA A 140 -15.05 14.92 -16.72
CA ALA A 140 -16.30 14.68 -16.03
C ALA A 140 -16.72 15.90 -15.18
N GLN A 141 -15.77 16.49 -14.45
CA GLN A 141 -16.02 17.71 -13.68
C GLN A 141 -16.43 18.88 -14.59
N GLN A 142 -15.74 19.07 -15.71
CA GLN A 142 -16.06 20.14 -16.66
C GLN A 142 -17.47 19.99 -17.24
N ALA A 143 -17.86 18.77 -17.64
CA ALA A 143 -19.21 18.50 -18.13
C ALA A 143 -20.29 18.80 -17.06
N GLU A 144 -20.03 18.48 -15.79
CA GLU A 144 -20.93 18.83 -14.69
C GLU A 144 -21.01 20.35 -14.48
N TYR A 145 -19.88 21.05 -14.49
CA TYR A 145 -19.84 22.51 -14.36
C TYR A 145 -20.60 23.21 -15.50
N GLU A 146 -20.44 22.76 -16.74
CA GLU A 146 -21.17 23.27 -17.91
C GLU A 146 -22.68 23.03 -17.76
N SER A 147 -23.09 21.83 -17.30
CA SER A 147 -24.50 21.53 -17.06
C SER A 147 -25.15 22.39 -15.96
N MET A 148 -24.38 22.78 -14.94
CA MET A 148 -24.84 23.64 -13.84
C MET A 148 -24.81 25.13 -14.20
N SER A 149 -23.87 25.57 -15.03
CA SER A 149 -23.72 26.99 -15.40
C SER A 149 -24.75 27.46 -16.43
N GLY A 150 -25.52 26.55 -17.03
CA GLY A 150 -26.69 26.88 -17.85
C GLY A 150 -26.36 27.48 -19.21
N THR A 151 -25.18 27.20 -19.74
CA THR A 151 -24.79 27.46 -21.14
C THR A 151 -24.87 26.21 -21.98
#